data_AF-A0A1C4UJR2-F1
#
_entry.id   AF-A0A1C4UJR2-F1
#
_cell.length_a   1.000
_cell.length_b   1.000
_cell.length_c   1.000
_cell.angle_alpha   90.00
_cell.angle_beta   90.00
_cell.angle_gamma   90.00
#
_symmetry.space_group_name_H-M   'P 1'
#
loop_
_entity.id
_entity.type
_entity.pdbx_description
1 polymer ?
#
loop_
_entity_poly.entity_id
_entity_poly.type
_entity_poly.pdbx_seq_one_letter_code
_entity_poly.pdbx_strand_id
1 'polypeptide(L)'
;MDETLTRINEGVQLHHQQGRREELLWDQRALAAADLLTDDRVAQAGVPMSVAALYPSLHLNLGECYRRLGDLDRARECLRQARAGIGALGDDAYGQLIRGGLDRLAQQLG
;
A
#
# COMPACT_ATOMS: atom_id res chain seq x y z
N MET A 1 9.71 -36.70 -8.80
CA MET A 1 8.84 -35.52 -8.95
C MET A 1 8.84 -35.16 -10.43
N ASP A 2 7.70 -34.88 -11.05
CA ASP A 2 7.60 -34.61 -12.49
C ASP A 2 8.26 -33.27 -12.85
N GLU A 3 9.23 -33.29 -13.77
CA GLU A 3 9.97 -32.12 -14.23
C GLU A 3 9.05 -31.09 -14.90
N THR A 4 7.97 -31.54 -15.54
CA THR A 4 6.98 -30.68 -16.19
C THR A 4 6.17 -29.87 -15.17
N LEU A 5 5.70 -30.53 -14.11
CA LEU A 5 4.98 -29.87 -13.02
C LEU A 5 5.86 -28.85 -12.29
N THR A 6 7.16 -29.14 -12.18
CA THR A 6 8.14 -28.22 -11.57
C THR A 6 8.25 -26.92 -12.39
N ARG A 7 8.43 -27.02 -13.72
CA ARG A 7 8.53 -25.84 -14.59
C ARG A 7 7.24 -24.99 -14.61
N ILE A 8 6.06 -25.62 -14.55
CA ILE A 8 4.78 -24.90 -14.46
C ILE A 8 4.71 -24.10 -13.16
N ASN A 9 5.04 -24.73 -12.03
CA ASN A 9 5.03 -24.07 -10.74
C ASN A 9 6.03 -22.90 -10.69
N GLU A 10 7.23 -23.07 -11.23
CA GLU A 10 8.22 -21.99 -11.35
C GLU A 10 7.70 -20.82 -12.17
N GLY A 11 7.11 -21.09 -13.35
CA GLY A 11 6.51 -20.06 -14.20
C GLY A 11 5.40 -19.27 -13.50
N VAL A 12 4.52 -19.96 -12.76
CA VAL A 12 3.46 -19.34 -11.96
C VAL A 12 4.06 -18.45 -10.87
N GLN A 13 5.06 -18.95 -10.13
CA GLN A 13 5.73 -18.15 -9.09
C GLN A 13 6.42 -16.91 -9.65
N LEU A 14 7.10 -17.03 -10.81
CA LEU A 14 7.71 -15.89 -11.51
C LEU A 14 6.66 -14.86 -11.92
N HIS A 15 5.54 -15.29 -12.48
CA HIS A 15 4.45 -14.39 -12.85
C HIS A 15 3.87 -13.67 -11.63
N HIS A 16 3.59 -14.38 -10.53
CA HIS A 16 3.15 -13.75 -9.28
C HIS A 16 4.18 -12.77 -8.73
N GLN A 17 5.47 -13.08 -8.81
CA GLN A 17 6.56 -12.21 -8.37
C GLN A 17 6.68 -10.94 -9.23
N GLN A 18 6.40 -11.03 -10.53
CA GLN A 18 6.36 -9.87 -11.43
C GLN A 18 5.15 -8.99 -11.10
N GLY A 19 3.96 -9.57 -10.96
CA GLY A 19 2.75 -8.83 -10.59
C GLY A 19 2.92 -8.05 -9.28
N ARG A 20 3.55 -8.65 -8.26
CA ARG A 20 3.87 -7.95 -6.99
C ARG A 20 4.83 -6.78 -7.15
N ARG A 21 5.79 -6.87 -8.08
CA ARG A 21 6.71 -5.75 -8.37
C ARG A 21 6.03 -4.65 -9.15
N GLU A 22 5.15 -4.99 -10.08
CA GLU A 22 4.36 -4.00 -10.83
C GLU A 22 3.42 -3.23 -9.91
N GLU A 23 2.73 -3.92 -9.00
CA GLU A 23 1.90 -3.32 -7.97
C GLU A 23 2.70 -2.33 -7.11
N LEU A 24 3.87 -2.74 -6.62
CA LEU A 24 4.77 -1.87 -5.85
C LEU A 24 5.18 -0.61 -6.65
N LEU A 25 5.44 -0.75 -7.96
CA LEU A 25 5.79 0.40 -8.81
C LEU A 25 4.60 1.34 -9.00
N TRP A 26 3.38 0.81 -9.11
CA TRP A 26 2.17 1.62 -9.20
C TRP A 26 1.90 2.37 -7.89
N ASP A 27 2.05 1.71 -6.74
CA ASP A 27 1.87 2.36 -5.43
C ASP A 27 2.89 3.48 -5.19
N GLN A 28 4.15 3.29 -5.60
CA GLN A 28 5.17 4.35 -5.53
C GLN A 28 4.82 5.55 -6.41
N ARG A 29 4.29 5.30 -7.61
CA ARG A 29 3.82 6.37 -8.50
C ARG A 29 2.60 7.09 -7.92
N ALA A 30 1.68 6.37 -7.29
CA ALA A 30 0.52 6.95 -6.65
C ALA A 30 0.92 7.87 -5.47
N LEU A 31 1.90 7.45 -4.65
CA LEU A 31 2.45 8.29 -3.59
C LEU A 31 3.13 9.54 -4.17
N ALA A 32 3.99 9.40 -5.17
CA ALA A 32 4.65 10.54 -5.82
C ALA A 32 3.65 11.49 -6.50
N ALA A 33 2.54 10.99 -7.02
CA ALA A 33 1.48 11.83 -7.56
C ALA A 33 0.75 12.60 -6.46
N ALA A 34 0.50 11.98 -5.30
CA ALA A 34 -0.10 12.64 -4.14
C ALA A 34 0.77 13.79 -3.61
N ASP A 35 2.10 13.65 -3.63
CA ASP A 35 3.05 14.70 -3.24
C ASP A 35 2.94 15.97 -4.12
N LEU A 36 2.38 15.84 -5.33
CA LEU A 36 2.18 16.95 -6.27
C LEU A 36 0.76 17.54 -6.22
N LEU A 37 -0.15 16.94 -5.45
CA LEU A 37 -1.53 17.41 -5.33
C LEU A 37 -1.66 18.53 -4.30
N THR A 38 -2.62 19.41 -4.55
CA THR A 38 -3.12 20.38 -3.57
C THR A 38 -4.57 20.04 -3.23
N ASP A 39 -5.02 20.46 -2.04
CA ASP A 39 -6.41 20.26 -1.62
C ASP A 39 -7.41 20.86 -2.63
N ASP A 40 -7.09 22.01 -3.23
CA ASP A 40 -7.92 22.62 -4.27
C ASP A 40 -8.08 21.70 -5.50
N ARG A 41 -7.02 21.00 -5.91
CA ARG A 41 -7.07 20.08 -7.05
C ARG A 41 -7.85 18.82 -6.73
N VAL A 42 -7.76 18.33 -5.51
CA VAL A 42 -8.55 17.18 -5.02
C VAL A 42 -10.03 17.54 -4.94
N ALA A 43 -10.36 18.73 -4.43
CA ALA A 43 -11.72 19.25 -4.40
C ALA A 43 -12.30 19.43 -5.81
N GLN A 44 -11.53 19.97 -6.76
CA GLN A 44 -11.94 20.08 -8.17
C GLN A 44 -12.21 18.72 -8.82
N ALA A 45 -11.52 17.67 -8.40
CA ALA A 45 -11.74 16.30 -8.85
C ALA A 45 -12.96 15.62 -8.18
N GLY A 46 -13.67 16.32 -7.29
CA GLY A 46 -14.85 15.78 -6.60
C GLY A 46 -14.53 14.78 -5.49
N VAL A 47 -13.28 14.76 -5.01
CA VAL A 47 -12.84 13.87 -3.94
C VAL A 47 -13.13 14.55 -2.59
N PRO A 48 -13.97 13.95 -1.72
CA PRO A 48 -14.50 14.62 -0.52
C PRO A 48 -13.52 14.55 0.68
N MET A 49 -12.21 14.58 0.43
CA MET A 49 -11.17 14.45 1.46
C MET A 49 -9.95 15.29 1.08
N SER A 50 -9.14 15.69 2.07
CA SER A 50 -7.89 16.39 1.84
C SER A 50 -6.82 15.45 1.27
N VAL A 51 -5.79 16.02 0.64
CA VAL A 51 -4.59 15.29 0.20
C VAL A 51 -3.97 14.56 1.40
N ALA A 52 -3.93 15.21 2.57
CA ALA A 52 -3.41 14.64 3.80
C ALA A 52 -4.08 13.30 4.19
N ALA A 53 -5.38 13.17 3.93
CA ALA A 53 -6.14 11.97 4.23
C ALA A 53 -5.85 10.80 3.27
N LEU A 54 -5.17 11.03 2.14
CA LEU A 54 -4.77 9.98 1.20
C LEU A 54 -3.54 9.19 1.67
N TYR A 55 -2.59 9.87 2.32
CA TYR A 55 -1.29 9.29 2.70
C TYR A 55 -1.36 8.01 3.55
N PRO A 56 -2.25 7.88 4.56
CA PRO A 56 -2.35 6.65 5.33
C PRO A 56 -2.64 5.41 4.47
N SER A 57 -3.52 5.53 3.48
CA SER A 57 -3.85 4.42 2.58
C SER A 57 -2.72 4.11 1.60
N LEU A 58 -2.04 5.13 1.07
CA LEU A 58 -0.92 4.97 0.14
C LEU A 58 0.26 4.27 0.82
N HIS A 59 0.58 4.67 2.05
CA HIS A 59 1.60 4.01 2.85
C HIS A 59 1.18 2.60 3.31
N LEU A 60 -0.09 2.36 3.61
CA LEU A 60 -0.59 1.01 3.90
C LEU A 60 -0.37 0.07 2.70
N ASN A 61 -0.73 0.49 1.49
CA ASN A 61 -0.53 -0.30 0.28
C ASN A 61 0.95 -0.61 0.02
N LEU A 62 1.81 0.40 0.11
CA LEU A 62 3.27 0.22 0.01
C LEU A 62 3.80 -0.74 1.08
N GLY A 63 3.33 -0.62 2.32
CA GLY A 63 3.71 -1.50 3.41
C GLY A 63 3.36 -2.97 3.15
N GLU A 64 2.16 -3.22 2.64
CA GLU A 64 1.73 -4.56 2.22
C GLU A 64 2.54 -5.10 1.04
N CYS A 65 2.81 -4.27 0.04
CA CYS A 65 3.66 -4.63 -1.10
C CYS A 65 5.07 -5.03 -0.66
N TYR A 66 5.72 -4.20 0.17
CA TYR A 66 7.04 -4.51 0.71
C TYR A 66 7.04 -5.78 1.57
N ARG A 67 6.02 -5.95 2.42
CA ARG A 67 5.87 -7.17 3.24
C ARG A 67 5.75 -8.43 2.37
N ARG A 68 4.93 -8.41 1.31
CA ARG A 68 4.78 -9.54 0.36
C ARG A 68 6.02 -9.80 -0.49
N LEU A 69 6.91 -8.82 -0.62
CA LEU A 69 8.21 -8.96 -1.29
C LEU A 69 9.34 -9.32 -0.31
N GLY A 70 9.07 -9.34 1.00
CA GLY A 70 10.03 -9.71 2.04
C GLY A 70 10.90 -8.56 2.56
N ASP A 71 10.68 -7.32 2.08
CA ASP A 71 11.39 -6.13 2.58
C ASP A 71 10.68 -5.58 3.82
N LEU A 72 10.89 -6.26 4.96
CA LEU A 72 10.16 -5.96 6.19
C LEU A 72 10.55 -4.60 6.80
N ASP A 73 11.76 -4.12 6.57
CA ASP A 73 12.21 -2.84 7.09
C ASP A 73 11.49 -1.68 6.39
N ARG A 74 11.37 -1.71 5.06
CA ARG A 74 10.55 -0.74 4.34
C ARG A 74 9.07 -0.87 4.67
N ALA A 75 8.57 -2.09 4.91
CA ALA A 75 7.19 -2.29 5.33
C ALA A 75 6.90 -1.63 6.69
N ARG A 76 7.82 -1.75 7.67
CA ARG A 76 7.71 -1.09 8.98
C ARG A 76 7.78 0.43 8.87
N GLU A 77 8.66 0.95 8.02
CA GLU A 77 8.74 2.39 7.78
C GLU A 77 7.44 2.92 7.16
N CYS A 78 6.87 2.22 6.18
CA CYS A 78 5.57 2.58 5.61
C CYS A 78 4.46 2.55 6.67
N LEU A 79 4.44 1.52 7.54
CA LEU A 79 3.49 1.47 8.66
C LEU A 79 3.64 2.68 9.59
N ARG A 80 4.87 3.11 9.90
CA ARG A 80 5.14 4.29 10.72
C ARG A 80 4.60 5.57 10.07
N GLN A 81 4.87 5.76 8.78
CA GLN A 81 4.40 6.91 8.02
C GLN A 81 2.87 6.94 7.91
N ALA A 82 2.25 5.79 7.64
CA ALA A 82 0.80 5.67 7.62
C ALA A 82 0.18 6.04 8.97
N ARG A 83 0.77 5.56 10.08
CA ARG A 83 0.34 5.89 11.44
C ARG A 83 0.45 7.39 11.77
N ALA A 84 1.51 8.05 11.29
CA ALA A 84 1.68 9.49 11.47
C ALA A 84 0.56 10.31 10.79
N GLY A 85 0.00 9.81 9.68
CA GLY A 85 -1.08 10.44 8.95
C GLY A 85 -2.50 10.10 9.43
N ILE A 86 -2.69 9.17 10.37
CA ILE A 86 -4.05 8.71 10.79
C ILE A 86 -4.93 9.87 11.29
N GLY A 87 -4.34 10.92 11.86
CA GLY A 87 -5.07 12.10 12.32
C GLY A 87 -5.80 12.88 11.23
N ALA A 88 -5.43 12.70 9.96
CA ALA A 88 -6.11 13.30 8.82
C ALA A 88 -7.36 12.52 8.37
N LEU A 89 -7.55 11.29 8.86
CA LEU A 89 -8.69 10.44 8.49
C LEU A 89 -9.93 10.78 9.32
N GLY A 90 -11.07 10.88 8.64
CA GLY A 90 -12.38 10.94 9.30
C GLY A 90 -12.70 9.68 10.11
N ASP A 91 -13.79 9.74 10.87
CA ASP A 91 -14.37 8.57 11.57
C ASP A 91 -15.44 7.87 10.71
N ASP A 92 -15.25 7.88 9.40
CA ASP A 92 -16.12 7.23 8.44
C ASP A 92 -15.65 5.80 8.12
N ALA A 93 -16.41 5.12 7.26
CA ALA A 93 -16.09 3.76 6.85
C ALA A 93 -14.69 3.64 6.20
N TYR A 94 -14.24 4.68 5.51
CA TYR A 94 -12.91 4.69 4.90
C TYR A 94 -11.82 4.79 5.97
N GLY A 95 -11.92 5.72 6.91
CA GLY A 95 -11.00 5.86 8.03
C GLY A 95 -10.92 4.59 8.88
N GLN A 96 -12.06 3.95 9.17
CA GLN A 96 -12.10 2.67 9.90
C GLN A 96 -11.43 1.53 9.13
N LEU A 97 -11.64 1.45 7.82
CA LEU A 97 -11.01 0.46 6.95
C LEU A 97 -9.48 0.59 6.96
N ILE A 98 -8.96 1.80 6.86
CA ILE A 98 -7.51 2.04 6.89
C ILE A 98 -6.92 1.72 8.27
N ARG A 99 -7.56 2.15 9.37
CA ARG A 99 -7.10 1.81 10.73
C ARG A 99 -7.03 0.29 10.94
N GLY A 100 -8.06 -0.46 10.54
CA GLY A 100 -8.04 -1.92 10.62
C GLY A 100 -7.01 -2.59 9.70
N GLY A 101 -6.72 -2.00 8.55
CA GLY A 101 -5.61 -2.41 7.67
C GLY A 101 -4.25 -2.25 8.36
N LEU A 102 -4.01 -1.11 9.00
CA LEU A 102 -2.76 -0.81 9.70
C LEU A 102 -2.53 -1.70 10.92
N ASP A 103 -3.59 -2.07 11.62
CA ASP A 103 -3.49 -3.01 12.75
C ASP A 103 -3.15 -4.43 12.27
N ARG A 104 -3.76 -4.89 11.17
CA ARG A 104 -3.40 -6.17 10.55
C ARG A 104 -1.96 -6.18 10.06
N LEU A 105 -1.53 -5.13 9.37
CA LEU A 105 -0.16 -5.01 8.89
C LEU A 105 0.84 -5.02 10.05
N ALA A 106 0.54 -4.30 11.15
CA ALA A 106 1.38 -4.30 12.34
C ALA A 106 1.52 -5.71 12.95
N GLN A 107 0.42 -6.44 13.10
CA GLN A 107 0.43 -7.81 13.61
C GLN A 107 1.26 -8.75 12.74
N GLN A 108 1.25 -8.55 11.42
CA GLN A 108 2.01 -9.37 10.47
C GLN A 108 3.51 -9.02 10.45
N LEU A 109 3.91 -7.83 10.92
CA LEU A 109 5.29 -7.38 10.91
C LEU A 109 6.06 -7.71 12.21
N GLY A 110 5.35 -8.08 13.28
CA GLY A 110 5.93 -8.50 14.56
C GLY A 110 6.45 -7.34 15.40
#